data_AF-A0A1A9BUR2-F1
#
_entry.id   AF-A0A1A9BUR2-F1
#
_cell.length_a   1.000
_cell.length_b   1.000
_cell.length_c   1.000
_cell.angle_alpha   90.00
_cell.angle_beta   90.00
_cell.angle_gamma   90.00
#
_symmetry.space_group_name_H-M   'P 1'
#
loop_
_entity.id
_entity.type
_entity.pdbx_description
1 polymer ?
#
loop_
_entity_poly.entity_id
_entity_poly.type
_entity_poly.pdbx_seq_one_letter_code
_entity_poly.pdbx_strand_id
1 'polypeptide(L)'
;MRGTDLNMIERPYDGCGKCLLGVRRLSRMKLATSSPERQREDVLTAAASVGGHIIGWADDWEVSGATDPMTRPKLGPWLRDERGPYDGLVAAAVDRLGRNVVDCLNTGYKMRDEGKLLVTYG
;
A
#
# COMPACT_ATOMS: atom_id res chain seq x y z
N MET A 1 7.29 21.31 -11.30
CA MET A 1 6.91 19.91 -11.59
C MET A 1 5.50 19.94 -12.17
N ARG A 2 5.32 19.44 -13.40
CA ARG A 2 4.01 19.40 -14.06
C ARG A 2 3.09 18.53 -13.21
N GLY A 3 1.90 19.05 -12.90
CA GLY A 3 0.87 18.32 -12.17
C GLY A 3 0.52 17.06 -12.95
N THR A 4 0.98 15.92 -12.44
CA THR A 4 0.45 14.63 -12.84
C THR A 4 -1.03 14.66 -12.46
N ASP A 5 -1.92 14.54 -13.43
CA ASP A 5 -3.34 14.36 -13.14
C ASP A 5 -3.48 13.17 -12.20
N LEU A 6 -3.85 13.44 -10.93
CA LEU A 6 -3.99 12.40 -9.91
C LEU A 6 -5.02 11.34 -10.34
N ASN A 7 -5.96 11.72 -11.21
CA ASN A 7 -6.93 10.83 -11.86
C ASN A 7 -6.31 9.81 -12.83
N MET A 8 -5.06 9.98 -13.29
CA MET A 8 -4.35 8.97 -14.10
C MET A 8 -3.61 7.94 -13.25
N ILE A 9 -3.34 8.26 -11.98
CA ILE A 9 -2.62 7.39 -11.05
C ILE A 9 -3.56 6.35 -10.47
N GLU A 10 -4.88 6.53 -10.48
CA GLU A 10 -5.84 5.49 -10.10
C GLU A 10 -6.55 4.94 -11.32
N ARG A 11 -6.28 3.68 -11.66
CA ARG A 11 -6.90 3.01 -12.81
C ARG A 11 -6.90 1.49 -12.64
N PRO A 12 -7.75 0.74 -13.36
CA PRO A 12 -7.78 -0.72 -13.29
C PRO A 12 -6.43 -1.36 -13.60
N TYR A 13 -6.29 -2.63 -13.22
CA TYR A 13 -5.14 -3.43 -13.62
C TYR A 13 -5.05 -3.50 -15.16
N ASP A 14 -3.91 -3.06 -15.68
CA ASP A 14 -3.63 -3.03 -17.12
C ASP A 14 -2.41 -3.89 -17.51
N GLY A 15 -1.75 -4.53 -16.53
CA GLY A 15 -0.59 -5.38 -16.76
C GLY A 15 0.69 -4.65 -17.14
N CYS A 16 0.82 -3.35 -16.87
CA CYS A 16 2.03 -2.59 -17.20
C CYS A 16 3.27 -2.94 -16.35
N GLY A 17 3.16 -3.87 -15.40
CA GLY A 17 4.22 -4.29 -14.48
C GLY A 17 4.40 -3.36 -13.28
N LYS A 18 3.51 -2.36 -13.12
CA LYS A 18 3.51 -1.41 -12.00
C LYS A 18 2.09 -1.07 -11.52
N CYS A 19 1.20 -2.07 -11.55
CA CYS A 19 -0.13 -2.04 -10.99
C CYS A 19 -0.07 -2.26 -9.47
N LEU A 20 -0.05 -1.18 -8.68
CA LEU A 20 0.21 -1.24 -7.25
C LEU A 20 -1.07 -1.22 -6.40
N LEU A 21 -1.04 -1.91 -5.27
CA LEU A 21 -2.04 -1.79 -4.22
C LEU A 21 -1.64 -0.70 -3.23
N GLY A 22 -2.50 0.31 -3.05
CA GLY A 22 -2.32 1.33 -2.03
C GLY A 22 -2.67 0.82 -0.64
N VAL A 23 -1.73 0.86 0.31
CA VAL A 23 -1.91 0.37 1.68
C VAL A 23 -2.05 1.54 2.65
N ARG A 24 -3.20 1.61 3.34
CA ARG A 24 -3.48 2.62 4.37
C ARG A 24 -4.01 1.94 5.63
N ARG A 25 -3.57 2.43 6.78
CA ARG A 25 -3.98 1.84 8.07
C ARG A 25 -4.02 2.88 9.17
N LEU A 26 -5.08 2.86 9.95
CA LEU A 26 -5.22 3.64 11.18
C LEU A 26 -5.73 2.77 12.31
N SER A 27 -5.14 2.89 13.50
CA SER A 27 -5.60 2.14 14.69
C SER A 27 -6.81 2.80 15.34
N ARG A 28 -6.94 4.11 15.16
CA ARG A 28 -8.07 4.91 15.63
C ARG A 28 -8.32 6.02 14.61
N MET A 29 -9.56 6.18 14.19
CA MET A 29 -9.99 7.30 13.37
C MET A 29 -10.16 8.53 14.27
N LYS A 30 -9.05 9.18 14.61
CA LYS A 30 -9.03 10.53 15.22
C LYS A 30 -8.31 11.47 14.26
N LEU A 31 -8.68 12.76 14.27
CA LEU A 31 -7.94 13.84 13.60
C LEU A 31 -6.52 13.90 14.19
N ALA A 32 -5.60 13.15 13.62
CA ALA A 32 -4.18 13.16 13.96
C ALA A 32 -3.37 13.48 12.69
N THR A 33 -2.12 13.89 12.90
CA THR A 33 -1.13 14.36 11.91
C THR A 33 -0.84 13.43 10.73
N SER A 34 -1.38 12.20 10.72
CA SER A 34 -1.35 11.26 9.60
C SER A 34 -2.77 10.91 9.13
N SER A 35 -3.54 11.93 8.76
CA SER A 35 -4.93 11.74 8.30
C SER A 35 -5.01 10.79 7.09
N PRO A 36 -6.16 10.14 6.85
CA PRO A 36 -6.36 9.30 5.67
C PRO A 36 -6.00 9.98 4.34
N GLU A 37 -6.23 11.29 4.26
CA GLU A 37 -5.96 12.13 3.09
C GLU A 37 -4.45 12.29 2.88
N ARG A 38 -3.69 12.61 3.94
CA ARG A 38 -2.24 12.72 3.85
C ARG A 38 -1.59 11.39 3.45
N GLN A 39 -2.04 10.28 4.05
CA GLN A 39 -1.55 8.95 3.65
C GLN A 39 -1.86 8.65 2.19
N ARG A 40 -3.01 9.10 1.68
CA ARG A 40 -3.37 8.94 0.27
C ARG A 40 -2.43 9.72 -0.63
N GLU A 41 -2.18 11.00 -0.34
CA GLU A 41 -1.27 11.85 -1.11
C GLU A 41 0.15 11.27 -1.16
N ASP A 42 0.65 10.81 -0.01
CA ASP A 42 1.96 10.18 0.12
C ASP A 42 2.05 8.91 -0.75
N VAL A 43 1.01 8.05 -0.68
CA VAL A 43 0.92 6.82 -1.50
C VAL A 43 0.85 7.13 -3.00
N LEU A 44 0.03 8.10 -3.41
CA LEU A 44 -0.09 8.49 -4.82
C LEU A 44 1.23 9.06 -5.35
N THR A 45 1.91 9.87 -4.53
CA THR A 45 3.22 10.43 -4.88
C THR A 45 4.28 9.34 -5.03
N ALA A 46 4.31 8.37 -4.10
CA ALA A 46 5.24 7.24 -4.16
C ALA A 46 4.96 6.29 -5.35
N ALA A 47 3.69 6.07 -5.70
CA ALA A 47 3.34 5.29 -6.89
C ALA A 47 3.80 6.01 -8.17
N ALA A 48 3.56 7.31 -8.26
CA ALA A 48 3.97 8.12 -9.40
C ALA A 48 5.49 8.18 -9.57
N SER A 49 6.26 8.21 -8.47
CA SER A 49 7.73 8.31 -8.52
C SER A 49 8.39 7.09 -9.17
N VAL A 50 7.76 5.92 -9.08
CA VAL A 50 8.20 4.69 -9.76
C VAL A 50 7.55 4.48 -11.14
N GLY A 51 6.68 5.40 -11.56
CA GLY A 51 5.89 5.31 -12.80
C GLY A 51 4.79 4.24 -12.73
N GLY A 52 4.30 3.93 -11.53
CA GLY A 52 3.18 3.02 -11.30
C GLY A 52 1.85 3.73 -11.12
N HIS A 53 0.81 2.94 -10.92
CA HIS A 53 -0.55 3.39 -10.65
C HIS A 53 -1.23 2.49 -9.63
N ILE A 54 -2.27 3.00 -8.97
CA ILE A 54 -3.06 2.33 -7.97
C ILE A 54 -4.23 1.60 -8.62
N ILE A 55 -4.32 0.29 -8.41
CA ILE A 55 -5.43 -0.55 -8.88
C ILE A 55 -6.52 -0.78 -7.83
N GLY A 56 -6.24 -0.41 -6.59
CA GLY A 56 -7.12 -0.63 -5.47
C GLY A 56 -6.48 -0.17 -4.17
N TRP A 57 -7.30 -0.11 -3.12
CA TRP A 57 -6.88 0.33 -1.80
C TRP A 57 -7.16 -0.75 -0.75
N ALA A 58 -6.13 -1.07 0.03
CA ALA A 58 -6.23 -1.83 1.26
C ALA A 58 -6.36 -0.84 2.44
N ASP A 59 -7.62 -0.49 2.73
CA ASP A 59 -7.99 0.50 3.74
C ASP A 59 -8.34 -0.16 5.08
N ASP A 60 -7.32 -0.40 5.91
CA ASP A 60 -7.47 -1.02 7.23
C ASP A 60 -7.72 0.06 8.31
N TRP A 61 -8.95 0.56 8.36
CA TRP A 61 -9.42 1.51 9.38
C TRP A 61 -9.76 0.82 10.69
N GLU A 62 -9.39 1.47 11.80
CA GLU A 62 -9.54 0.94 13.16
C GLU A 62 -8.82 -0.40 13.39
N VAL A 63 -7.78 -0.67 12.60
CA VAL A 63 -6.94 -1.86 12.71
C VAL A 63 -5.63 -1.51 13.41
N SER A 64 -5.30 -2.24 14.47
CA SER A 64 -4.03 -2.07 15.19
C SER A 64 -2.84 -2.28 14.24
N GLY A 65 -1.78 -1.49 14.41
CA GLY A 65 -0.55 -1.72 13.64
C GLY A 65 0.15 -3.03 14.01
N ALA A 66 -0.14 -3.57 15.19
CA ALA A 66 0.37 -4.87 15.64
C ALA A 66 -0.38 -6.06 15.02
N THR A 67 -1.44 -5.82 14.24
CA THR A 67 -2.13 -6.88 13.52
C THR A 67 -1.25 -7.37 12.36
N ASP A 68 -0.98 -8.68 12.37
CA ASP A 68 -0.26 -9.40 11.31
C ASP A 68 -0.83 -9.00 9.93
N PRO A 69 0.01 -8.49 9.01
CA PRO A 69 -0.39 -8.12 7.65
C PRO A 69 -1.24 -9.16 6.94
N MET A 70 -0.95 -10.46 7.11
CA MET A 70 -1.65 -11.58 6.46
C MET A 70 -3.10 -11.73 6.93
N THR A 71 -3.41 -11.26 8.14
CA THR A 71 -4.73 -11.38 8.77
C THR A 71 -5.52 -10.08 8.75
N ARG A 72 -4.95 -9.00 8.21
CA ARG A 72 -5.66 -7.72 8.12
C ARG A 72 -6.88 -7.82 7.21
N PRO A 73 -8.03 -7.22 7.57
CA PRO A 73 -9.28 -7.35 6.81
C PRO A 73 -9.18 -6.95 5.34
N LYS A 74 -8.40 -5.90 5.01
CA LYS A 74 -8.27 -5.42 3.63
C LYS A 74 -6.97 -5.84 2.98
N LEU A 75 -5.83 -5.78 3.67
CA LEU A 75 -4.54 -6.19 3.09
C LEU A 75 -4.38 -7.72 2.98
N GLY A 76 -4.82 -8.47 4.00
CA GLY A 76 -4.62 -9.91 4.09
C GLY A 76 -5.09 -10.71 2.87
N PRO A 77 -6.29 -10.47 2.31
CA PRO A 77 -6.75 -11.17 1.11
C PRO A 77 -5.86 -10.98 -0.13
N TRP A 78 -5.17 -9.84 -0.28
CA TRP A 78 -4.21 -9.64 -1.38
C TRP A 78 -2.90 -10.39 -1.14
N LEU A 79 -2.46 -10.46 0.11
CA LEU A 79 -1.27 -11.22 0.48
C LEU A 79 -1.52 -12.74 0.44
N ARG A 80 -2.75 -13.19 0.64
CA ARG A 80 -3.12 -14.62 0.55
C ARG A 80 -3.55 -15.04 -0.86
N ASP A 81 -3.32 -14.18 -1.85
CA ASP A 81 -3.66 -14.39 -3.27
C ASP A 81 -5.15 -14.70 -3.51
N GLU A 82 -6.03 -14.25 -2.61
CA GLU A 82 -7.49 -14.30 -2.75
C GLU A 82 -8.01 -13.12 -3.59
N ARG A 83 -7.17 -12.11 -3.80
CA ARG A 83 -7.40 -10.93 -4.63
C ARG A 83 -6.19 -10.68 -5.52
N GLY A 84 -6.45 -10.29 -6.76
CA GLY A 84 -5.41 -10.02 -7.74
C GLY A 84 -5.99 -10.04 -9.15
N PRO A 85 -5.16 -9.76 -10.18
CA PRO A 85 -3.70 -9.58 -10.14
C PRO A 85 -3.23 -8.20 -9.64
N TYR A 86 -1.95 -8.12 -9.21
CA TYR A 86 -1.25 -6.88 -8.82
C TYR A 86 0.27 -7.09 -8.87
N ASP A 87 1.02 -6.00 -9.08
CA ASP A 87 2.47 -6.03 -9.28
C ASP A 87 3.25 -5.60 -8.03
N GLY A 88 2.58 -5.05 -7.01
CA GLY A 88 3.27 -4.61 -5.79
C GLY A 88 2.41 -3.86 -4.79
N LEU A 89 3.03 -3.47 -3.68
CA LEU A 89 2.42 -2.64 -2.63
C LEU A 89 3.07 -1.26 -2.59
N VAL A 90 2.27 -0.26 -2.25
CA VAL A 90 2.75 1.11 -1.98
C VAL A 90 2.08 1.66 -0.72
N ALA A 91 2.88 2.24 0.16
CA ALA A 91 2.42 2.75 1.45
C ALA A 91 3.03 4.13 1.79
N ALA A 92 2.37 4.91 2.65
CA ALA A 92 2.89 6.20 3.09
C ALA A 92 4.14 6.07 3.99
N ALA A 93 4.38 4.90 4.59
CA ALA A 93 5.54 4.63 5.43
C ALA A 93 5.68 3.11 5.67
N VAL A 94 6.87 2.67 6.06
CA VAL A 94 7.17 1.26 6.40
C VAL A 94 6.25 0.74 7.51
N ASP A 95 5.89 1.58 8.49
CA ASP A 95 5.04 1.21 9.62
C ASP A 95 3.57 0.92 9.23
N ARG A 96 3.19 1.15 7.96
CA ARG A 96 1.89 0.76 7.39
C ARG A 96 1.93 -0.64 6.78
N LEU A 97 3.11 -1.13 6.41
CA LEU A 97 3.31 -2.50 5.91
C LEU A 97 3.38 -3.48 7.08
N GLY A 98 4.16 -3.19 8.11
CA GLY A 98 4.20 -3.89 9.40
C GLY A 98 4.62 -2.93 10.51
N ARG A 99 4.22 -3.15 11.78
CA ARG A 99 4.62 -2.23 12.87
C ARG A 99 5.85 -2.70 13.63
N ASN A 100 6.07 -4.01 13.70
CA ASN A 100 7.29 -4.59 14.27
C ASN A 100 8.25 -5.02 13.14
N VAL A 101 9.52 -5.23 13.49
CA VAL A 101 10.57 -5.58 12.52
C VAL A 101 10.26 -6.90 11.80
N VAL A 102 9.72 -7.88 12.52
CA VAL A 102 9.39 -9.21 11.96
C VAL A 102 8.33 -9.08 10.87
N ASP A 103 7.25 -8.35 11.12
CA ASP A 103 6.17 -8.13 10.14
C ASP A 103 6.67 -7.35 8.92
N CYS A 104 7.52 -6.34 9.13
CA CYS A 104 8.14 -5.59 8.03
C CYS A 104 9.01 -6.51 7.15
N LEU A 105 9.86 -7.32 7.77
CA LEU A 105 10.74 -8.25 7.06
C LEU A 105 9.94 -9.34 6.35
N ASN A 106 8.95 -9.92 7.00
CA ASN A 106 8.09 -10.96 6.41
C ASN A 106 7.34 -10.42 5.19
N THR A 107 6.79 -9.19 5.29
CA THR A 107 6.15 -8.53 4.15
C THR A 107 7.15 -8.28 3.02
N GLY A 108 8.35 -7.78 3.35
CA GLY A 108 9.41 -7.54 2.37
C GLY A 108 9.89 -8.81 1.67
N TYR A 109 10.13 -9.89 2.40
CA TYR A 109 10.55 -11.18 1.84
C TYR A 109 9.47 -11.77 0.95
N LYS A 110 8.20 -11.72 1.38
CA LYS A 110 7.10 -12.18 0.54
C LYS A 110 7.04 -11.44 -0.79
N MET A 111 7.13 -10.10 -0.77
CA MET A 111 7.12 -9.32 -2.01
C MET A 111 8.32 -9.67 -2.90
N ARG A 112 9.52 -9.78 -2.33
CA ARG A 112 10.72 -10.21 -3.06
C ARG A 112 10.54 -11.59 -3.71
N ASP A 113 10.08 -12.57 -2.94
CA ASP A 113 9.98 -13.97 -3.36
C ASP A 113 8.92 -14.15 -4.45
N GLU A 114 7.90 -13.28 -4.47
CA GLU A 114 6.87 -13.23 -5.51
C GLU A 114 7.23 -12.30 -6.68
N GLY A 115 8.40 -11.66 -6.67
CA GLY A 115 8.81 -10.70 -7.70
C GLY A 115 7.97 -9.41 -7.73
N LYS A 116 7.29 -9.09 -6.63
CA LYS A 116 6.43 -7.92 -6.47
C LYS A 116 7.20 -6.71 -5.96
N LEU A 117 6.82 -5.54 -6.44
CA LEU A 117 7.40 -4.26 -6.02
C LEU A 117 6.92 -3.88 -4.62
N LEU A 118 7.80 -3.28 -3.82
CA LEU A 118 7.45 -2.71 -2.51
C LEU A 118 7.95 -1.27 -2.44
N VAL A 119 7.03 -0.32 -2.27
CA VAL A 119 7.34 1.11 -2.30
C VAL A 119 6.81 1.80 -1.04
N THR A 120 7.58 2.72 -0.50
CA THR A 120 7.12 3.64 0.54
C THR A 120 7.37 5.08 0.15
N TYR A 121 6.56 6.00 0.68
CA TYR A 121 6.87 7.42 0.66
C TYR A 121 7.98 7.71 1.67
N GLY A 122 9.13 8.21 1.20
CA GLY A 122 10.32 8.48 2.03
C GLY A 122 11.62 8.08 1.35
#